data_AF-A0A932XKM6-F1
#
_entry.id   AF-A0A932XKM6-F1
#
_cell.length_a   1.000
_cell.length_b   1.000
_cell.length_c   1.000
_cell.angle_alpha   90.00
_cell.angle_beta   90.00
_cell.angle_gamma   90.00
#
_symmetry.space_group_name_H-M   'P 1'
#
loop_
_entity.id
_entity.type
_entity.pdbx_description
1 polymer ?
#
loop_
_entity_poly.entity_id
_entity_poly.type
_entity_poly.pdbx_seq_one_letter_code
_entity_poly.pdbx_strand_id
1 'polypeptide(L)'
;MVRTKRWLILALIVVSTLGMMDLAWAKTIRIQKTGFRCGEDPRCHNRWHPAIKHVATADPGDILIYETRDAVDHTFSMSSTAADVAAANLNLVHPLTGPIFINGAERGDVLAITLIDIDPDPFGFTVIVPGFGFLRDVFPNPYIVRWNLNRLEATSPDMPGVRIPFNGFMGTIGVAPGPEETEVMYQREEALRKAGGFVLPPEPKDAMPKDVCGPMGTHKDRCLRTIPPRENGGNMDIKQMQKGTTLLL
;
A
#
# COMPACT_ATOMS: atom_id res chain seq x y z
N MET A 1 -6.65 -46.31 18.00
CA MET A 1 -7.91 -45.56 18.17
C MET A 1 -7.55 -44.19 18.74
N VAL A 2 -7.77 -43.15 17.92
CA VAL A 2 -7.58 -41.68 18.09
C VAL A 2 -6.84 -41.16 19.33
N ARG A 3 -5.63 -40.62 19.13
CA ARG A 3 -4.97 -39.67 20.05
C ARG A 3 -5.20 -38.25 19.54
N THR A 4 -6.08 -37.49 20.19
CA THR A 4 -6.27 -36.05 19.97
C THR A 4 -5.12 -35.28 20.61
N LYS A 5 -4.23 -34.69 19.79
CA LYS A 5 -3.28 -33.68 20.27
C LYS A 5 -4.02 -32.34 20.41
N ARG A 6 -4.18 -31.88 21.65
CA ARG A 6 -4.56 -30.49 21.95
C ARG A 6 -3.36 -29.59 21.62
N TRP A 7 -3.55 -28.64 20.73
CA TRP A 7 -2.59 -27.56 20.53
C TRP A 7 -2.85 -26.48 21.58
N LEU A 8 -1.91 -26.31 22.52
CA LEU A 8 -1.86 -25.11 23.36
C LEU A 8 -1.37 -23.96 22.49
N ILE A 9 -2.20 -22.94 22.30
CA ILE A 9 -1.75 -21.63 21.82
C ILE A 9 -1.19 -20.91 23.05
N LEU A 10 0.15 -20.90 23.20
CA LEU A 10 0.81 -19.97 24.11
C LEU A 10 0.80 -18.60 23.44
N ALA A 11 -0.15 -17.74 23.83
CA ALA A 11 -0.03 -16.31 23.58
C ALA A 11 0.94 -15.75 24.64
N LEU A 12 2.20 -15.57 24.26
CA LEU A 12 3.17 -14.84 25.08
C LEU A 12 2.82 -13.35 24.95
N ILE A 13 2.05 -12.82 25.90
CA ILE A 13 1.84 -11.37 26.01
C ILE A 13 3.09 -10.80 26.66
N VAL A 14 4.08 -10.44 25.84
CA VAL A 14 5.17 -9.56 26.27
C VAL A 14 4.60 -8.15 26.23
N VAL A 15 4.17 -7.64 27.38
CA VAL A 15 3.93 -6.20 27.55
C VAL A 15 5.30 -5.53 27.60
N SER A 16 5.94 -5.33 26.45
CA SER A 16 7.10 -4.44 26.37
C SER A 16 6.59 -3.03 26.20
N THR A 17 6.62 -2.25 27.28
CA THR A 17 6.63 -0.79 27.20
C THR A 17 7.94 -0.36 26.53
N LEU A 18 8.03 -0.51 25.21
CA LEU A 18 9.11 0.06 24.41
C LEU A 18 8.90 1.58 24.36
N GLY A 19 9.34 2.26 25.42
CA GLY A 19 9.55 3.70 25.38
C GLY A 19 10.68 4.02 24.40
N MET A 20 10.65 5.22 23.82
CA MET A 20 11.65 5.71 22.84
C MET A 20 13.12 5.65 23.33
N MET A 21 13.38 5.27 24.59
CA MET A 21 14.72 5.09 25.18
C MET A 21 15.44 3.80 24.74
N ASP A 22 14.74 2.80 24.18
CA ASP A 22 15.36 1.53 23.73
C ASP A 22 15.83 1.53 22.26
N LEU A 23 15.71 2.66 21.55
CA LEU A 23 16.11 2.81 20.15
C LEU A 23 17.51 3.44 19.96
N ALA A 24 18.31 3.56 21.03
CA ALA A 24 19.63 4.20 20.96
C ALA A 24 20.63 3.51 20.00
N TRP A 25 20.36 2.25 19.63
CA TRP A 25 21.14 1.46 18.67
C TRP A 25 20.50 1.38 17.27
N ALA A 26 19.24 1.79 17.13
CA ALA A 26 18.48 1.66 15.89
C ALA A 26 18.99 2.68 14.86
N LYS A 27 19.36 2.20 13.67
CA LYS A 27 19.69 3.11 12.57
C LYS A 27 18.39 3.64 11.99
N THR A 28 18.40 4.90 11.59
CA THR A 28 17.31 5.48 10.80
C THR A 28 17.66 5.36 9.32
N ILE A 29 16.86 4.61 8.57
CA ILE A 29 16.98 4.43 7.13
C ILE A 29 15.84 5.22 6.49
N ARG A 30 16.18 6.27 5.74
CA ARG A 30 15.19 7.07 5.01
C ARG A 30 15.15 6.66 3.54
N ILE A 31 13.97 6.27 3.08
CA ILE A 31 13.67 5.92 1.70
C ILE A 31 13.03 7.15 1.07
N GLN A 32 13.89 8.08 0.66
CA GLN A 32 13.49 9.35 0.08
C GLN A 32 12.90 9.15 -1.32
N LYS A 33 11.77 9.80 -1.62
CA LYS A 33 11.16 9.76 -2.95
C LYS A 33 12.00 10.59 -3.93
N THR A 34 12.19 10.09 -5.13
CA THR A 34 12.89 10.82 -6.21
C THR A 34 12.04 10.91 -7.46
N GLY A 35 12.09 12.03 -8.17
CA GLY A 35 11.19 12.26 -9.32
C GLY A 35 9.74 12.53 -8.89
N PHE A 36 8.94 13.03 -9.82
CA PHE A 36 7.55 13.39 -9.56
C PHE A 36 6.67 12.13 -9.55
N ARG A 37 6.87 11.23 -10.52
CA ARG A 37 6.08 9.99 -10.68
C ARG A 37 6.82 8.74 -10.24
N CYS A 38 6.08 7.67 -9.96
CA CYS A 38 6.64 6.34 -9.70
C CYS A 38 7.56 5.87 -10.84
N GLY A 39 7.20 6.17 -12.10
CA GLY A 39 7.98 5.81 -13.28
C GLY A 39 9.37 6.45 -13.38
N GLU A 40 9.63 7.48 -12.57
CA GLU A 40 10.88 8.24 -12.50
C GLU A 40 11.70 7.90 -11.25
N ASP A 41 11.15 7.04 -10.38
CA ASP A 41 11.72 6.70 -9.08
C ASP A 41 12.17 5.23 -9.05
N PRO A 42 13.48 4.94 -8.98
CA PRO A 42 13.94 3.56 -8.85
C PRO A 42 13.52 2.91 -7.52
N ARG A 43 13.02 3.69 -6.56
CA ARG A 43 12.51 3.22 -5.26
C ARG A 43 11.02 2.93 -5.27
N CYS A 44 10.36 3.10 -6.42
CA CYS A 44 8.93 2.92 -6.55
C CYS A 44 8.58 1.68 -7.40
N HIS A 45 7.57 0.94 -6.95
CA HIS A 45 6.92 -0.11 -7.73
C HIS A 45 5.40 0.01 -7.60
N ASN A 46 4.64 -0.48 -8.57
CA ASN A 46 3.18 -0.44 -8.52
C ASN A 46 2.53 -1.81 -8.79
N ARG A 47 3.32 -2.87 -8.60
CA ARG A 47 2.92 -4.28 -8.74
C ARG A 47 3.50 -5.09 -7.59
N TRP A 48 2.84 -6.21 -7.28
CA TRP A 48 3.39 -7.25 -6.42
C TRP A 48 3.99 -8.35 -7.28
N HIS A 49 5.29 -8.63 -7.09
CA HIS A 49 5.97 -9.78 -7.68
C HIS A 49 7.26 -10.09 -6.92
N PRO A 50 7.61 -11.36 -6.64
CA PRO A 50 8.81 -11.73 -5.88
C PRO A 50 10.14 -11.33 -6.55
N ALA A 51 10.14 -11.16 -7.87
CA ALA A 51 11.34 -10.75 -8.61
C ALA A 51 11.66 -9.24 -8.53
N ILE A 52 10.81 -8.42 -7.89
CA ILE A 52 11.08 -7.00 -7.69
C ILE A 52 12.21 -6.88 -6.66
N LYS A 53 13.31 -6.24 -7.07
CA LYS A 53 14.49 -6.05 -6.22
C LYS A 53 14.18 -5.07 -5.10
N HIS A 54 14.70 -5.34 -3.92
CA HIS A 54 14.70 -4.39 -2.82
C HIS A 54 15.55 -3.16 -3.16
N VAL A 55 15.22 -2.04 -2.53
CA VAL A 55 15.83 -0.73 -2.81
C VAL A 55 16.69 -0.24 -1.63
N ALA A 56 16.55 -0.90 -0.48
CA ALA A 56 17.41 -0.78 0.68
C ALA A 56 17.36 -2.08 1.51
N THR A 57 18.31 -2.22 2.42
CA THR A 57 18.37 -3.28 3.42
C THR A 57 18.22 -2.66 4.82
N ALA A 58 17.69 -3.42 5.78
CA ALA A 58 17.55 -2.99 7.17
C ALA A 58 17.73 -4.18 8.12
N ASP A 59 18.18 -3.90 9.35
CA ASP A 59 18.25 -4.90 10.42
C ASP A 59 16.96 -4.87 11.27
N PRO A 60 16.54 -6.00 11.87
CA PRO A 60 15.44 -5.98 12.85
C PRO A 60 15.69 -4.93 13.94
N GLY A 61 14.70 -4.06 14.15
CA GLY A 61 14.74 -2.95 15.11
C GLY A 61 15.21 -1.60 14.54
N ASP A 62 15.68 -1.55 13.29
CA ASP A 62 15.91 -0.27 12.60
C ASP A 62 14.62 0.53 12.38
N ILE A 63 14.75 1.85 12.28
CA ILE A 63 13.66 2.77 11.99
C ILE A 63 13.65 3.08 10.51
N LEU A 64 12.53 2.76 9.83
CA LEU A 64 12.32 3.08 8.42
C LEU A 64 11.47 4.34 8.28
N ILE A 65 11.97 5.33 7.54
CA ILE A 65 11.19 6.52 7.14
C ILE A 65 10.90 6.40 5.65
N TYR A 66 9.63 6.15 5.31
CA TYR A 66 9.17 6.12 3.92
C TYR A 66 8.65 7.49 3.52
N GLU A 67 9.14 8.03 2.41
CA GLU A 67 8.45 9.10 1.69
C GLU A 67 7.58 8.48 0.61
N THR A 68 6.29 8.78 0.62
CA THR A 68 5.30 8.17 -0.26
C THR A 68 4.71 9.18 -1.23
N ARG A 69 4.05 8.63 -2.26
CA ARG A 69 3.18 9.37 -3.17
C ARG A 69 1.73 9.09 -2.77
N ASP A 70 0.80 9.90 -3.28
CA ASP A 70 -0.61 9.55 -3.18
C ASP A 70 -0.93 8.30 -4.01
N ALA A 71 -2.08 7.70 -3.73
CA ALA A 71 -2.52 6.42 -4.30
C ALA A 71 -2.65 6.40 -5.83
N VAL A 72 -2.77 7.56 -6.50
CA VAL A 72 -3.13 7.65 -7.92
C VAL A 72 -1.93 7.94 -8.82
N ASP A 73 -0.80 8.40 -8.25
CA ASP A 73 0.39 8.84 -9.01
C ASP A 73 0.04 9.90 -10.08
N HIS A 74 -0.96 10.73 -9.80
CA HIS A 74 -1.50 11.75 -10.70
C HIS A 74 -1.32 13.15 -10.12
N THR A 75 -1.33 14.17 -10.97
CA THR A 75 -1.15 15.58 -10.57
C THR A 75 -2.47 16.19 -10.09
N PHE A 76 -3.09 15.60 -9.06
CA PHE A 76 -4.20 16.29 -8.39
C PHE A 76 -3.69 17.44 -7.52
N SER A 77 -4.45 18.52 -7.49
CA SER A 77 -4.16 19.70 -6.70
C SER A 77 -5.45 20.42 -6.32
N MET A 78 -5.33 21.54 -5.60
CA MET A 78 -6.45 22.41 -5.27
C MET A 78 -7.19 22.99 -6.49
N SER A 79 -6.58 22.97 -7.69
CA SER A 79 -7.24 23.39 -8.93
C SER A 79 -7.86 22.25 -9.74
N SER A 80 -7.70 21.00 -9.30
CA SER A 80 -8.23 19.84 -10.04
C SER A 80 -9.76 19.81 -10.08
N THR A 81 -10.28 19.24 -11.15
CA THR A 81 -11.70 19.19 -11.49
C THR A 81 -12.16 17.74 -11.67
N ALA A 82 -13.48 17.55 -11.82
CA ALA A 82 -14.03 16.24 -12.16
C ALA A 82 -13.51 15.70 -13.51
N ALA A 83 -13.12 16.57 -14.45
CA ALA A 83 -12.54 16.15 -15.72
C ALA A 83 -11.16 15.51 -15.52
N ASP A 84 -10.36 16.03 -14.57
CA ASP A 84 -9.06 15.44 -14.22
C ASP A 84 -9.24 14.05 -13.60
N VAL A 85 -10.30 13.85 -12.81
CA VAL A 85 -10.63 12.54 -12.25
C VAL A 85 -11.00 11.55 -13.35
N ALA A 86 -11.80 11.97 -14.34
CA ALA A 86 -12.15 11.13 -15.49
C ALA A 86 -10.94 10.76 -16.36
N ALA A 87 -9.92 11.62 -16.39
CA ALA A 87 -8.68 11.42 -17.14
C ALA A 87 -7.62 10.60 -16.37
N ALA A 88 -7.85 10.27 -15.09
CA ALA A 88 -6.86 9.61 -14.25
C ALA A 88 -6.49 8.22 -14.77
N ASN A 89 -5.18 7.94 -14.88
CA ASN A 89 -4.69 6.63 -15.28
C ASN A 89 -4.63 5.68 -14.08
N LEU A 90 -5.73 4.95 -13.84
CA LEU A 90 -5.82 3.96 -12.75
C LEU A 90 -4.85 2.78 -12.88
N ASN A 91 -4.11 2.68 -13.98
CA ASN A 91 -3.12 1.63 -14.14
C ASN A 91 -1.82 1.91 -13.37
N LEU A 92 -1.57 3.19 -13.04
CA LEU A 92 -0.46 3.63 -12.19
C LEU A 92 -0.67 3.26 -10.72
N VAL A 93 -1.94 3.15 -10.31
CA VAL A 93 -2.38 2.81 -8.96
C VAL A 93 -1.91 1.39 -8.57
N HIS A 94 -1.36 1.18 -7.37
CA HIS A 94 -0.88 2.13 -6.36
C HIS A 94 0.65 2.26 -6.45
N PRO A 95 1.24 3.46 -6.44
CA PRO A 95 2.69 3.62 -6.32
C PRO A 95 3.13 3.32 -4.88
N LEU A 96 4.01 2.33 -4.69
CA LEU A 96 4.52 1.89 -3.40
C LEU A 96 6.02 2.18 -3.30
N THR A 97 6.45 2.72 -2.16
CA THR A 97 7.86 2.98 -1.84
C THR A 97 8.49 1.73 -1.23
N GLY A 98 9.53 1.19 -1.84
CA GLY A 98 10.18 -0.07 -1.43
C GLY A 98 10.53 -0.94 -2.65
N PRO A 99 10.68 -2.26 -2.47
CA PRO A 99 10.65 -3.02 -1.21
C PRO A 99 11.91 -2.85 -0.35
N ILE A 100 11.82 -3.15 0.95
CA ILE A 100 12.97 -3.16 1.86
C ILE A 100 13.27 -4.60 2.25
N PHE A 101 14.55 -4.99 2.15
CA PHE A 101 15.00 -6.31 2.56
C PHE A 101 15.39 -6.29 4.03
N ILE A 102 14.77 -7.14 4.83
CA ILE A 102 15.07 -7.26 6.26
C ILE A 102 16.10 -8.38 6.45
N ASN A 103 17.27 -8.05 6.97
CA ASN A 103 18.34 -9.01 7.19
C ASN A 103 17.91 -10.10 8.16
N GLY A 104 18.13 -11.36 7.75
CA GLY A 104 17.81 -12.54 8.55
C GLY A 104 16.33 -12.94 8.53
N ALA A 105 15.45 -12.21 7.85
CA ALA A 105 14.05 -12.64 7.69
C ALA A 105 13.96 -13.74 6.63
N GLU A 106 13.30 -14.85 6.98
CA GLU A 106 13.11 -16.02 6.12
C GLU A 106 11.63 -16.33 5.88
N ARG A 107 11.35 -17.17 4.87
CA ARG A 107 9.98 -17.62 4.58
C ARG A 107 9.44 -18.41 5.78
N GLY A 108 8.31 -17.97 6.32
CA GLY A 108 7.68 -18.56 7.50
C GLY A 108 7.86 -17.75 8.78
N ASP A 109 8.75 -16.75 8.77
CA ASP A 109 8.83 -15.75 9.83
C ASP A 109 7.64 -14.78 9.78
N VAL A 110 7.46 -14.06 10.88
CA VAL A 110 6.51 -12.95 11.00
C VAL A 110 7.28 -11.67 11.22
N LEU A 111 7.00 -10.65 10.41
CA LEU A 111 7.51 -9.30 10.61
C LEU A 111 6.55 -8.51 11.50
N ALA A 112 7.03 -8.11 12.67
CA ALA A 112 6.35 -7.15 13.52
C ALA A 112 6.71 -5.72 13.11
N ILE A 113 5.76 -4.99 12.53
CA ILE A 113 5.96 -3.62 12.02
C ILE A 113 5.15 -2.65 12.87
N THR A 114 5.82 -1.83 13.66
CA THR A 114 5.17 -0.80 14.49
C THR A 114 5.14 0.54 13.77
N LEU A 115 3.96 1.13 13.62
CA LEU A 115 3.77 2.47 13.08
C LEU A 115 4.14 3.50 14.13
N ILE A 116 5.31 4.13 13.97
CA ILE A 116 5.80 5.13 14.93
C ILE A 116 5.13 6.49 14.70
N ASP A 117 4.98 6.90 13.45
CA ASP A 117 4.43 8.21 13.10
C ASP A 117 3.94 8.26 11.65
N ILE A 118 3.02 9.18 11.37
CA ILE A 118 2.56 9.53 10.03
C ILE A 118 2.49 11.05 9.93
N ASP A 119 3.12 11.60 8.89
CA ASP A 119 3.08 13.02 8.56
C ASP A 119 2.38 13.19 7.21
N PRO A 120 1.22 13.87 7.13
CA PRO A 120 0.50 14.04 5.88
C PRO A 120 1.15 15.10 4.97
N ASP A 121 1.07 14.90 3.66
CA ASP A 121 1.23 16.00 2.71
C ASP A 121 0.14 17.07 2.97
N PRO A 122 0.38 18.35 2.63
CA PRO A 122 -0.57 19.45 2.91
C PRO A 122 -1.85 19.38 2.06
N PHE A 123 -1.89 18.51 1.06
CA PHE A 123 -3.01 18.32 0.15
C PHE A 123 -3.45 16.85 0.13
N GLY A 124 -4.77 16.64 0.06
CA GLY A 124 -5.36 15.34 -0.22
C GLY A 124 -6.67 15.48 -1.00
N PHE A 125 -7.26 14.36 -1.37
CA PHE A 125 -8.49 14.34 -2.16
C PHE A 125 -9.40 13.17 -1.78
N THR A 126 -10.68 13.34 -2.07
CA THR A 126 -11.65 12.26 -2.15
C THR A 126 -12.27 12.29 -3.54
N VAL A 127 -12.30 11.16 -4.24
CA VAL A 127 -12.79 11.09 -5.61
C VAL A 127 -13.89 10.06 -5.77
N ILE A 128 -14.82 10.36 -6.68
CA ILE A 128 -15.72 9.37 -7.28
C ILE A 128 -15.17 9.09 -8.66
N VAL A 129 -14.73 7.85 -8.88
CA VAL A 129 -14.22 7.39 -10.18
C VAL A 129 -15.34 6.61 -10.88
N PRO A 130 -15.76 7.01 -12.09
CA PRO A 130 -16.84 6.34 -12.80
C PRO A 130 -16.61 4.83 -12.93
N GLY A 131 -17.63 4.03 -12.59
CA GLY A 131 -17.56 2.56 -12.66
C GLY A 131 -16.75 1.89 -11.56
N PHE A 132 -16.22 2.63 -10.57
CA PHE A 132 -15.43 2.09 -9.46
C PHE A 132 -16.01 2.45 -8.09
N GLY A 133 -15.89 1.54 -7.12
CA GLY A 133 -16.36 1.75 -5.75
C GLY A 133 -17.73 1.15 -5.45
N PHE A 134 -18.16 1.30 -4.19
CA PHE A 134 -19.35 0.67 -3.64
C PHE A 134 -20.67 1.23 -4.21
N LEU A 135 -20.76 2.56 -4.36
CA LEU A 135 -21.96 3.27 -4.84
C LEU A 135 -21.86 3.71 -6.30
N ARG A 136 -21.04 3.03 -7.11
CA ARG A 136 -20.77 3.37 -8.51
C ARG A 136 -22.01 3.45 -9.41
N ASP A 137 -23.07 2.72 -9.06
CA ASP A 137 -24.33 2.70 -9.81
C ASP A 137 -25.27 3.87 -9.41
N VAL A 138 -25.02 4.49 -8.25
CA VAL A 138 -25.80 5.63 -7.74
C VAL A 138 -25.12 6.95 -8.07
N PHE A 139 -23.78 6.99 -8.04
CA PHE A 139 -22.97 8.16 -8.39
C PHE A 139 -22.06 7.83 -9.59
N PRO A 140 -22.63 7.81 -10.82
CA PRO A 140 -21.89 7.39 -12.01
C PRO A 140 -20.91 8.44 -12.54
N ASN A 141 -21.09 9.70 -12.15
CA ASN A 141 -20.31 10.83 -12.66
C ASN A 141 -19.04 11.05 -11.83
N PRO A 142 -17.94 11.50 -12.46
CA PRO A 142 -16.72 11.82 -11.74
C PRO A 142 -16.95 12.98 -10.78
N TYR A 143 -16.31 12.93 -9.61
CA TYR A 143 -16.38 13.99 -8.61
C TYR A 143 -15.08 14.07 -7.81
N ILE A 144 -14.76 15.25 -7.29
CA ILE A 144 -13.59 15.46 -6.42
C ILE A 144 -13.92 16.43 -5.29
N VAL A 145 -13.49 16.07 -4.09
CA VAL A 145 -13.36 16.96 -2.93
C VAL A 145 -11.87 17.14 -2.66
N ARG A 146 -11.41 18.39 -2.55
CA ARG A 146 -10.01 18.77 -2.33
C ARG A 146 -9.81 19.18 -0.88
N TRP A 147 -8.85 18.58 -0.20
CA TRP A 147 -8.62 18.76 1.22
C TRP A 147 -7.29 19.47 1.46
N ASN A 148 -7.33 20.52 2.29
CA ASN A 148 -6.16 21.02 2.98
C ASN A 148 -5.95 20.13 4.21
N LEU A 149 -4.78 19.54 4.33
CA LEU A 149 -4.42 18.61 5.40
C LEU A 149 -3.36 19.23 6.31
N ASN A 150 -3.44 18.91 7.60
CA ASN A 150 -2.37 19.12 8.56
C ASN A 150 -2.46 18.03 9.66
N ARG A 151 -1.60 18.12 10.67
CA ARG A 151 -1.51 17.12 11.76
C ARG A 151 -2.65 17.20 12.79
N LEU A 152 -3.59 18.13 12.62
CA LEU A 152 -4.75 18.32 13.51
C LEU A 152 -6.05 17.97 12.81
N GLU A 153 -6.21 18.37 11.55
CA GLU A 153 -7.46 18.24 10.81
C GLU A 153 -7.29 18.29 9.29
N ALA A 154 -8.33 17.83 8.59
CA ALA A 154 -8.58 18.10 7.19
C ALA A 154 -9.76 19.07 7.04
N THR A 155 -9.61 20.06 6.17
CA THR A 155 -10.66 21.03 5.82
C THR A 155 -10.75 21.18 4.31
N SER A 156 -11.93 21.55 3.80
CA SER A 156 -12.14 21.69 2.36
C SER A 156 -13.02 22.89 2.02
N PRO A 157 -12.66 23.70 1.02
CA PRO A 157 -13.57 24.70 0.46
C PRO A 157 -14.77 24.06 -0.25
N ASP A 158 -14.66 22.79 -0.66
CA ASP A 158 -15.74 22.04 -1.33
C ASP A 158 -16.79 21.54 -0.33
N MET A 159 -16.43 21.50 0.97
CA MET A 159 -17.30 21.10 2.07
C MET A 159 -17.25 22.13 3.21
N PRO A 160 -17.79 23.36 3.01
CA PRO A 160 -17.69 24.43 4.00
C PRO A 160 -18.27 24.04 5.36
N GLY A 161 -17.57 24.39 6.44
CA GLY A 161 -17.99 24.09 7.81
C GLY A 161 -17.65 22.67 8.30
N VAL A 162 -17.14 21.79 7.44
CA VAL A 162 -16.68 20.45 7.82
C VAL A 162 -15.20 20.48 8.19
N ARG A 163 -14.88 19.88 9.34
CA ARG A 163 -13.53 19.67 9.86
C ARG A 163 -13.41 18.21 10.27
N ILE A 164 -12.43 17.50 9.72
CA ILE A 164 -12.20 16.08 10.03
C ILE A 164 -10.93 15.99 10.87
N PRO A 165 -10.97 15.49 12.12
CA PRO A 165 -9.78 15.31 12.93
C PRO A 165 -8.74 14.42 12.24
N PHE A 166 -7.46 14.78 12.38
CA PHE A 166 -6.36 14.01 11.79
C PHE A 166 -6.33 12.60 12.39
N ASN A 167 -6.51 11.61 11.52
CA ASN A 167 -6.57 10.20 11.87
C ASN A 167 -5.83 9.36 10.83
N GLY A 168 -4.63 9.79 10.45
CA GLY A 168 -3.82 9.17 9.40
C GLY A 168 -3.54 7.68 9.66
N PHE A 169 -3.58 6.90 8.59
CA PHE A 169 -3.26 5.47 8.57
C PHE A 169 -2.68 5.08 7.21
N MET A 170 -1.96 3.96 7.13
CA MET A 170 -1.44 3.44 5.87
C MET A 170 -2.47 2.52 5.21
N GLY A 171 -3.02 2.91 4.06
CA GLY A 171 -3.99 2.10 3.32
C GLY A 171 -3.39 0.82 2.73
N THR A 172 -2.19 0.95 2.14
CA THR A 172 -1.41 -0.17 1.60
C THR A 172 -0.10 -0.38 2.37
N ILE A 173 0.08 -1.57 2.95
CA ILE A 173 1.33 -2.06 3.51
C ILE A 173 1.36 -3.58 3.40
N GLY A 174 2.47 -4.17 3.01
CA GLY A 174 2.57 -5.61 2.81
C GLY A 174 3.99 -6.11 2.61
N VAL A 175 4.15 -7.43 2.71
CA VAL A 175 5.38 -8.14 2.34
C VAL A 175 5.27 -8.66 0.91
N ALA A 176 6.40 -8.92 0.25
CA ALA A 176 6.36 -9.50 -1.08
C ALA A 176 5.78 -10.94 -1.03
N PRO A 177 4.80 -11.30 -1.87
CA PRO A 177 4.35 -12.68 -1.96
C PRO A 177 5.46 -13.55 -2.56
N GLY A 178 5.54 -14.81 -2.13
CA GLY A 178 6.42 -15.78 -2.77
C GLY A 178 5.89 -16.23 -4.14
N PRO A 179 6.68 -17.02 -4.91
CA PRO A 179 6.27 -17.49 -6.23
C PRO A 179 4.99 -18.34 -6.21
N GLU A 180 4.84 -19.19 -5.20
CA GLU A 180 3.67 -20.04 -5.01
C GLU A 180 2.42 -19.20 -4.69
N GLU A 181 2.54 -18.28 -3.73
CA GLU A 181 1.46 -17.37 -3.37
C GLU A 181 1.04 -16.52 -4.56
N THR A 182 2.00 -16.01 -5.34
CA THR A 182 1.74 -15.22 -6.55
C THR A 182 0.90 -16.02 -7.55
N GLU A 183 1.22 -17.29 -7.77
CA GLU A 183 0.47 -18.14 -8.69
C GLU A 183 -0.94 -18.45 -8.17
N VAL A 184 -1.09 -18.78 -6.89
CA VAL A 184 -2.40 -19.02 -6.27
C VAL A 184 -3.31 -17.78 -6.37
N MET A 185 -2.76 -16.61 -6.06
CA MET A 185 -3.46 -15.33 -6.16
C MET A 185 -3.86 -15.02 -7.61
N TYR A 186 -2.97 -15.23 -8.57
CA TYR A 186 -3.27 -15.05 -9.99
C TYR A 186 -4.40 -15.98 -10.45
N GLN A 187 -4.29 -17.28 -10.16
CA GLN A 187 -5.23 -18.27 -10.67
C GLN A 187 -6.65 -18.07 -10.14
N ARG A 188 -6.81 -17.72 -8.86
CA ARG A 188 -8.15 -17.45 -8.29
C ARG A 188 -8.78 -16.18 -8.87
N GLU A 189 -7.98 -15.14 -9.11
CA GLU A 189 -8.44 -13.89 -9.71
C GLU A 189 -8.79 -14.09 -11.18
N GLU A 190 -7.99 -14.86 -11.92
CA GLU A 190 -8.27 -15.21 -13.30
C GLU A 190 -9.52 -16.09 -13.42
N ALA A 191 -9.73 -17.03 -12.49
CA ALA A 191 -10.95 -17.83 -12.43
C ALA A 191 -12.20 -16.95 -12.21
N LEU A 192 -12.13 -16.00 -11.27
CA LEU A 192 -13.22 -15.03 -11.05
C LEU A 192 -13.46 -14.16 -12.28
N ARG A 193 -12.41 -13.68 -12.94
CA ARG A 193 -12.51 -12.90 -14.19
C ARG A 193 -13.21 -13.71 -15.29
N LYS A 194 -12.83 -14.98 -15.48
CA LYS A 194 -13.47 -15.88 -16.45
C LYS A 194 -14.95 -16.14 -16.13
N ALA A 195 -15.32 -16.10 -14.86
CA ALA A 195 -16.70 -16.20 -14.41
C ALA A 195 -17.50 -14.87 -14.55
N GLY A 196 -16.90 -13.82 -15.11
CA GLY A 196 -17.54 -12.51 -15.28
C GLY A 196 -17.45 -11.59 -14.05
N GLY A 197 -16.66 -11.97 -13.04
CA GLY A 197 -16.42 -11.14 -11.87
C GLY A 197 -15.51 -9.95 -12.16
N PHE A 198 -15.64 -8.90 -11.33
CA PHE A 198 -14.80 -7.71 -11.43
C PHE A 198 -13.40 -7.99 -10.86
N VAL A 199 -12.42 -8.05 -11.76
CA VAL A 199 -11.00 -8.31 -11.43
C VAL A 199 -10.15 -7.42 -12.33
N LEU A 200 -9.05 -6.91 -11.76
CA LEU A 200 -8.04 -6.17 -12.50
C LEU A 200 -6.80 -7.05 -12.65
N PRO A 201 -6.64 -7.75 -13.79
CA PRO A 201 -5.53 -8.69 -13.99
C PRO A 201 -4.18 -7.94 -14.09
N PRO A 202 -3.05 -8.68 -14.12
CA PRO A 202 -1.77 -8.09 -14.52
C PRO A 202 -1.90 -7.27 -15.81
N GLU A 203 -1.50 -6.00 -15.72
CA GLU A 203 -1.49 -5.06 -16.84
C GLU A 203 -0.07 -4.47 -16.93
N PRO A 204 0.73 -4.89 -17.93
CA PRO A 204 2.11 -4.48 -18.08
C PRO A 204 2.32 -3.04 -18.50
N LYS A 205 1.32 -2.40 -19.14
CA LYS A 205 1.40 -0.98 -19.46
C LYS A 205 1.64 -0.20 -18.15
N ASP A 206 2.52 0.79 -18.16
CA ASP A 206 2.85 1.64 -17.00
C ASP A 206 3.28 0.92 -15.71
N ALA A 207 3.58 -0.39 -15.78
CA ALA A 207 3.97 -1.17 -14.63
C ALA A 207 5.44 -0.95 -14.27
N MET A 208 5.70 -0.78 -12.98
CA MET A 208 7.02 -0.55 -12.40
C MET A 208 7.38 -1.68 -11.41
N PRO A 209 8.64 -2.19 -11.45
CA PRO A 209 9.74 -1.83 -12.36
C PRO A 209 9.53 -2.32 -13.80
N LYS A 210 9.96 -1.56 -14.81
CA LYS A 210 9.69 -1.86 -16.24
C LYS A 210 10.33 -3.15 -16.74
N ASP A 211 11.51 -3.49 -16.23
CA ASP A 211 12.28 -4.69 -16.58
C ASP A 211 11.70 -5.98 -15.99
N VAL A 212 10.90 -5.87 -14.93
CA VAL A 212 10.19 -7.00 -14.32
C VAL A 212 8.75 -7.06 -14.80
N CYS A 213 8.02 -5.95 -14.69
CA CYS A 213 6.57 -5.91 -14.85
C CYS A 213 6.08 -5.16 -16.09
N GLY A 214 6.94 -4.38 -16.74
CA GLY A 214 6.57 -3.58 -17.92
C GLY A 214 6.24 -4.44 -19.15
N PRO A 215 5.92 -3.83 -20.31
CA PRO A 215 5.50 -4.57 -21.51
C PRO A 215 6.52 -5.59 -22.02
N MET A 216 7.81 -5.31 -21.80
CA MET A 216 8.94 -6.18 -22.11
C MET A 216 9.54 -6.84 -20.86
N GLY A 217 8.84 -6.74 -19.73
CA GLY A 217 9.29 -7.23 -18.43
C GLY A 217 9.32 -8.74 -18.37
N THR A 218 10.32 -9.27 -17.67
CA THR A 218 10.55 -10.72 -17.50
C THR A 218 9.38 -11.49 -16.89
N HIS A 219 8.52 -10.80 -16.12
CA HIS A 219 7.41 -11.39 -15.36
C HIS A 219 6.08 -10.65 -15.56
N LYS A 220 5.94 -9.95 -16.68
CA LYS A 220 4.81 -9.06 -17.00
C LYS A 220 3.42 -9.70 -16.76
N ASP A 221 3.30 -11.01 -17.02
CA ASP A 221 2.03 -11.74 -16.93
C ASP A 221 1.72 -12.26 -15.50
N ARG A 222 2.59 -11.98 -14.53
CA ARG A 222 2.45 -12.37 -13.11
C ARG A 222 2.65 -11.22 -12.13
N CYS A 223 2.93 -10.02 -12.62
CA CYS A 223 2.96 -8.83 -11.78
C CYS A 223 1.55 -8.41 -11.36
N LEU A 224 1.14 -8.80 -10.15
CA LEU A 224 -0.21 -8.60 -9.64
C LEU A 224 -0.48 -7.12 -9.33
N ARG A 225 -1.72 -6.67 -9.58
CA ARG A 225 -2.17 -5.33 -9.18
C ARG A 225 -2.16 -5.22 -7.66
N THR A 226 -1.84 -4.02 -7.16
CA THR A 226 -1.81 -3.68 -5.74
C THR A 226 -3.19 -3.27 -5.19
N ILE A 227 -4.26 -3.45 -5.96
CA ILE A 227 -5.62 -2.98 -5.64
C ILE A 227 -6.31 -3.83 -4.56
N PRO A 228 -6.41 -5.17 -4.69
CA PRO A 228 -7.04 -5.96 -3.64
C PRO A 228 -6.07 -6.23 -2.48
N PRO A 229 -6.56 -6.26 -1.23
CA PRO A 229 -5.81 -6.90 -0.15
C PRO A 229 -5.71 -8.41 -0.40
N ARG A 230 -4.62 -9.00 0.09
CA ARG A 230 -4.40 -10.45 0.04
C ARG A 230 -3.74 -10.89 1.35
N GLU A 231 -3.30 -12.14 1.40
CA GLU A 231 -2.67 -12.76 2.57
C GLU A 231 -1.37 -12.07 2.98
N ASN A 232 -0.68 -11.39 2.05
CA ASN A 232 0.53 -10.63 2.32
C ASN A 232 0.27 -9.20 2.88
N GLY A 233 -0.99 -8.92 3.26
CA GLY A 233 -1.49 -7.57 3.55
C GLY A 233 -1.88 -6.85 2.26
N GLY A 234 -1.08 -5.87 1.85
CA GLY A 234 -1.35 -5.04 0.68
C GLY A 234 -2.39 -3.97 1.00
N ASN A 235 -3.33 -3.73 0.09
CA ASN A 235 -4.29 -2.64 0.18
C ASN A 235 -5.47 -2.98 1.10
N MET A 236 -5.22 -2.97 2.40
CA MET A 236 -6.18 -3.38 3.42
C MET A 236 -7.16 -2.28 3.81
N ASP A 237 -6.76 -1.01 3.70
CA ASP A 237 -7.58 0.16 4.02
C ASP A 237 -8.24 0.12 5.42
N ILE A 238 -7.57 -0.50 6.39
CA ILE A 238 -8.03 -0.60 7.79
C ILE A 238 -7.67 0.71 8.52
N LYS A 239 -8.66 1.56 8.76
CA LYS A 239 -8.51 2.87 9.42
C LYS A 239 -7.92 2.83 10.82
N GLN A 240 -7.93 1.68 11.47
CA GLN A 240 -7.32 1.45 12.79
C GLN A 240 -5.80 1.23 12.73
N MET A 241 -5.19 1.09 11.54
CA MET A 241 -3.73 0.99 11.36
C MET A 241 -3.04 2.34 11.53
N GLN A 242 -3.08 2.85 12.75
CA GLN A 242 -2.62 4.19 13.09
C GLN A 242 -1.30 4.15 13.87
N LYS A 243 -0.75 5.33 14.16
CA LYS A 243 0.37 5.49 15.10
C LYS A 243 0.16 4.66 16.38
N GLY A 244 1.16 3.87 16.73
CA GLY A 244 1.15 2.94 17.87
C GLY A 244 0.67 1.53 17.53
N THR A 245 0.14 1.29 16.32
CA THR A 245 -0.27 -0.05 15.88
C THR A 245 0.93 -0.86 15.46
N THR A 246 0.99 -2.13 15.90
CA THR A 246 1.92 -3.13 15.38
C THR A 246 1.19 -4.10 14.47
N LEU A 247 1.59 -4.16 13.20
CA LEU A 247 1.14 -5.17 12.25
C LEU A 247 2.03 -6.40 12.38
N LEU A 248 1.42 -7.57 12.20
CA LEU A 248 2.12 -8.84 12.07
C LEU A 248 1.87 -9.33 10.64
N LEU A 249 2.91 -9.29 9.81
CA LEU A 249 2.87 -9.67 8.39
C LEU A 249 3.74 -10.89 8.11
#